data_AF-A0A378LY39-F1
#
_entry.id   AF-A0A378LY39-F1
#
_cell.length_a   1.000
_cell.length_b   1.000
_cell.length_c   1.000
_cell.angle_alpha   90.00
_cell.angle_beta   90.00
_cell.angle_gamma   90.00
#
_symmetry.space_group_name_H-M   'P 1'
#
loop_
_entity.id
_entity.type
_entity.pdbx_description
1 polymer ?
#
loop_
_entity_poly.entity_id
_entity_poly.type
_entity_poly.pdbx_seq_one_letter_code
_entity_poly.pdbx_strand_id
1 'polypeptide(L)' 'MYTKLFNQKSESKEEKEKKIQFVSNLYAAVSHMSHGEKQRILIGALMVTDLTAKEVVEYRVTKGL' A
#
# COMPACT_ATOMS: atom_id res chain seq x y z
N MET A 1 -32.25 11.23 -12.33
CA MET A 1 -31.95 10.48 -11.10
C MET A 1 -30.93 9.39 -11.47
N TYR A 2 -29.63 9.72 -11.44
CA TYR A 2 -28.54 8.78 -11.74
C TYR A 2 -27.98 8.23 -10.43
N THR A 3 -28.43 7.02 -10.12
CA THR A 3 -28.08 6.25 -8.93
C THR A 3 -26.66 5.67 -9.00
N LYS A 4 -25.96 5.72 -7.85
CA LYS A 4 -24.89 4.80 -7.41
C LYS A 4 -23.53 4.88 -8.13
N LEU A 5 -22.67 5.85 -7.78
CA LEU A 5 -21.23 5.74 -8.11
C LEU A 5 -20.24 6.02 -6.97
N PHE A 6 -20.69 6.36 -5.76
CA PHE A 6 -19.76 6.63 -4.65
C PHE A 6 -20.17 5.97 -3.33
N ASN A 7 -20.58 4.69 -3.38
CA ASN A 7 -20.35 3.83 -2.22
C ASN A 7 -18.86 3.46 -2.22
N GLN A 8 -17.98 4.44 -1.93
CA GLN A 8 -16.72 4.11 -1.29
C GLN A 8 -17.14 3.47 0.02
N LYS A 9 -17.13 2.13 0.08
CA LYS A 9 -17.06 1.44 1.37
C LYS A 9 -15.86 2.10 2.04
N SER A 10 -16.09 2.84 3.12
CA SER A 10 -15.04 3.37 3.96
C SER A 10 -14.13 2.19 4.26
N GLU A 11 -12.95 2.16 3.65
CA GLU A 11 -12.02 1.06 3.83
C GLU A 11 -11.82 0.89 5.33
N SER A 12 -12.06 -0.34 5.82
CA SER A 12 -11.92 -0.54 7.26
C SER A 12 -10.47 -0.28 7.63
N LYS A 13 -10.21 0.28 8.81
CA LYS A 13 -8.84 0.51 9.28
C LYS A 13 -7.99 -0.77 9.20
N GLU A 14 -8.61 -1.93 9.42
CA GLU A 14 -8.00 -3.24 9.30
C GLU A 14 -7.61 -3.61 7.86
N GLU A 15 -8.44 -3.26 6.87
CA GLU A 15 -8.15 -3.51 5.45
C GLU A 15 -6.99 -2.63 4.97
N LYS A 16 -6.96 -1.37 5.41
CA LYS A 16 -5.82 -0.46 5.18
C LYS A 16 -4.53 -0.98 5.82
N GLU A 17 -4.61 -1.48 7.05
CA GLU A 17 -3.47 -2.11 7.75
C GLU A 17 -2.92 -3.32 6.97
N LYS A 18 -3.79 -4.20 6.47
CA LYS A 18 -3.37 -5.36 5.67
C LYS A 18 -2.65 -4.95 4.38
N LYS A 19 -3.14 -3.91 3.70
CA LYS A 19 -2.48 -3.37 2.50
C LYS A 19 -1.10 -2.79 2.81
N ILE A 20 -0.96 -2.04 3.90
CA ILE A 20 0.32 -1.48 4.32
C ILE A 20 1.30 -2.59 4.71
N GLN A 21 0.82 -3.63 5.42
CA GLN A 21 1.63 -4.79 5.75
C GLN A 21 2.08 -5.54 4.49
N PHE A 22 1.21 -5.69 3.50
CA PHE A 22 1.55 -6.29 2.21
C PHE A 22 2.68 -5.52 1.52
N VAL A 23 2.58 -4.19 1.38
CA VAL A 23 3.63 -3.36 0.75
C VAL A 23 4.94 -3.47 1.54
N SER A 24 4.86 -3.52 2.87
CA SER A 24 6.06 -3.65 3.71
C SER A 24 6.74 -5.01 3.59
N ASN A 25 5.97 -6.09 3.58
CA ASN A 25 6.48 -7.44 3.36
C ASN A 25 7.10 -7.57 1.96
N LEU A 26 6.45 -6.98 0.95
CA LEU A 26 6.96 -6.97 -0.41
C LEU A 26 8.30 -6.23 -0.48
N TYR A 27 8.41 -5.06 0.16
CA TYR A 27 9.67 -4.31 0.25
C TYR A 27 10.82 -5.14 0.84
N ALA A 28 10.55 -5.95 1.87
CA ALA A 28 11.52 -6.86 2.45
C ALA A 28 11.85 -8.03 1.51
N ALA A 29 10.84 -8.61 0.85
CA ALA A 29 11.00 -9.73 -0.06
C ALA A 29 11.86 -9.36 -1.29
N VAL A 30 11.71 -8.15 -1.83
CA VAL A 30 12.49 -7.68 -2.99
C VAL A 30 13.82 -7.03 -2.62
N SER A 31 14.28 -7.16 -1.38
CA SER A 31 15.51 -6.52 -0.89
C SER A 31 16.78 -6.94 -1.64
N HIS A 32 16.79 -8.15 -2.22
CA HIS A 32 17.91 -8.72 -2.97
C HIS A 32 17.91 -8.34 -4.47
N MET A 33 16.88 -7.65 -4.95
CA MET A 33 16.76 -7.26 -6.36
C MET A 33 17.52 -5.98 -6.68
N SER A 34 17.79 -5.75 -7.98
CA SER A 34 18.38 -4.49 -8.41
C SER A 34 17.46 -3.30 -8.10
N HIS A 35 18.05 -2.12 -7.93
CA HIS A 35 17.28 -0.92 -7.56
C HIS A 35 16.12 -0.64 -8.52
N GLY A 36 16.34 -0.78 -9.83
CA GLY A 36 15.32 -0.54 -10.84
C GLY A 36 14.16 -1.54 -10.80
N GLU A 37 14.45 -2.83 -10.59
CA GLU A 37 13.43 -3.87 -10.46
C GLU A 37 12.60 -3.68 -9.19
N LYS A 38 13.29 -3.45 -8.07
CA LYS A 38 12.67 -3.13 -6.78
C LYS A 38 11.72 -1.94 -6.90
N GLN A 39 12.15 -0.86 -7.54
CA GLN A 39 11.33 0.34 -7.70
C GLN A 39 10.07 0.09 -8.52
N ARG A 40 10.17 -0.66 -9.63
CA ARG A 40 9.01 -1.01 -10.47
C ARG A 40 7.99 -1.86 -9.72
N ILE A 41 8.45 -2.84 -8.95
CA ILE A 41 7.58 -3.72 -8.15
C ILE A 41 6.86 -2.91 -7.06
N LEU A 42 7.58 -2.02 -6.36
CA LEU A 42 6.99 -1.18 -5.32
C LEU A 42 5.97 -0.19 -5.88
N ILE A 43 6.23 0.41 -7.04
CA ILE A 43 5.26 1.28 -7.73
C ILE A 43 3.99 0.50 -8.07
N GLY A 44 4.13 -0.70 -8.64
CA GLY A 44 2.98 -1.56 -8.94
C GLY A 44 2.17 -1.93 -7.70
N ALA A 45 2.86 -2.24 -6.59
CA ALA A 45 2.21 -2.56 -5.32
C ALA A 45 1.41 -1.38 -4.73
N LEU A 46 1.96 -0.17 -4.82
CA LEU A 46 1.25 1.04 -4.40
C LEU A 46 0.01 1.30 -5.26
N MET A 47 0.11 1.09 -6.58
CA MET A 47 -1.03 1.22 -7.50
C MET A 47 -2.15 0.19 -7.22
N VAL A 48 -1.79 -1.07 -6.95
CA VAL A 48 -2.77 -2.14 -6.67
C VAL A 48 -3.46 -1.93 -5.32
N THR A 49 -2.73 -1.39 -4.34
CA THR A 49 -3.27 -1.19 -2.99
C THR A 49 -4.00 0.14 -2.82
N ASP A 50 -3.91 1.04 -3.81
CA ASP A 50 -4.39 2.42 -3.72
C ASP A 50 -3.79 3.17 -2.53
N LEU A 51 -2.54 2.84 -2.20
CA LEU A 51 -1.77 3.48 -1.14
C LEU A 51 -0.77 4.46 -1.73
N THR A 52 -0.58 5.58 -1.04
CA THR A 52 0.54 6.47 -1.32
C THR A 52 1.78 6.05 -0.54
N ALA A 53 2.95 6.39 -1.08
CA ALA A 53 4.22 6.17 -0.36
C ALA A 53 4.25 6.88 1.01
N LYS A 54 3.59 8.04 1.12
CA LYS A 54 3.49 8.78 2.39
C LYS A 54 2.70 8.00 3.43
N GLU A 55 1.55 7.43 3.06
CA GLU A 55 0.73 6.64 3.98
C GLU A 55 1.48 5.42 4.51
N VAL A 56 2.24 4.74 3.65
CA VAL A 56 3.06 3.59 4.08
C VAL A 56 4.15 4.02 5.07
N VAL A 57 4.81 5.16 4.82
CA VAL A 57 5.86 5.70 5.71
C VAL A 57 5.28 6.18 7.04
N GLU A 58 4.22 6.96 7.02
CA GLU A 58 3.53 7.45 8.22
C GLU A 58 3.05 6.30 9.10
N TYR A 59 2.56 5.21 8.51
CA TYR A 59 2.15 4.02 9.25
C TYR A 59 3.32 3.31 9.92
N ARG A 60 4.46 3.17 9.24
CA ARG A 60 5.68 2.58 9.84
C ARG A 60 6.15 3.38 11.05
N VAL A 61 6.17 4.71 10.92
CA VAL A 61 6.60 5.61 11.99
C VAL A 61 5.64 5.58 13.18
N THR A 62 4.33 5.51 12.93
CA THR A 62 3.32 5.55 14.00
C THR A 62 3.06 4.21 14.68
N LYS A 63 3.30 3.08 14.00
CA LYS A 63 3.01 1.73 14.52
C LYS A 63 4.25 0.88 14.82
N GLY A 64 5.45 1.33 14.49
CA GLY A 64 6.70 0.63 14.81
C GLY A 64 6.86 -0.69 14.04
N LEU A 65 6.64 -0.65 12.72
CA LEU A 65 6.91 -1.75 11.78
C LEU A 65 8.27 -1.60 11.11
#